data_AF-A0A257NY06-F1
#
_entry.id   AF-A0A257NY06-F1
#
_cell.length_a   1.000
_cell.length_b   1.000
_cell.length_c   1.000
_cell.angle_alpha   90.00
_cell.angle_beta   90.00
_cell.angle_gamma   90.00
#
_symmetry.space_group_name_H-M   'P 1'
#
loop_
_entity.id
_entity.type
_entity.pdbx_description
1 polymer ?
#
loop_
_entity_poly.entity_id
_entity_poly.type
_entity_poly.pdbx_seq_one_letter_code
_entity_poly.pdbx_strand_id
1 'polypeptide(L)' 'VSIYLRNGIKLQGQIDSFDNFVVLLKNNVSQLVYKHAISTIVPTREIQFDFDDDGESQPAVKSAHAGGDGL' A
#
# COMPACT_ATOMS: atom_id res chain seq x y z
N VAL A 1 5.30 -8.94 -10.03
CA VAL A 1 5.64 -8.91 -8.59
C VAL A 1 6.69 -9.96 -8.26
N SER A 2 7.45 -9.75 -7.20
CA SER A 2 8.24 -10.81 -6.55
C SER A 2 7.59 -11.15 -5.21
N ILE A 3 7.27 -12.42 -4.98
CA ILE A 3 6.74 -12.93 -3.71
C ILE A 3 7.84 -13.72 -3.03
N TYR A 4 8.21 -13.32 -1.83
CA TYR A 4 9.15 -14.04 -0.99
C TYR A 4 8.37 -14.88 0.01
N LEU A 5 8.73 -16.15 0.12
CA LEU A 5 8.13 -17.09 1.05
C LEU A 5 8.93 -17.13 2.37
N ARG A 6 8.30 -17.61 3.44
CA ARG A 6 8.92 -17.76 4.77
C ARG A 6 10.15 -18.65 4.76
N ASN A 7 10.24 -19.60 3.82
CA ASN A 7 11.40 -20.49 3.66
C ASN A 7 12.51 -19.90 2.76
N GLY A 8 12.39 -18.64 2.32
CA GLY A 8 13.38 -17.95 1.50
C GLY A 8 13.22 -18.15 -0.02
N ILE A 9 12.27 -18.97 -0.47
CA ILE A 9 11.99 -19.12 -1.90
C ILE A 9 11.40 -17.82 -2.46
N LYS A 10 11.87 -17.42 -3.65
CA LYS A 10 11.33 -16.29 -4.42
C LYS A 10 10.50 -16.81 -5.59
N LEU A 11 9.22 -16.44 -5.61
CA LEU A 11 8.32 -16.63 -6.74
C LEU A 11 8.19 -15.33 -7.52
N GLN A 12 8.08 -15.42 -8.84
CA GLN A 12 7.87 -14.27 -9.71
C GLN A 12 6.73 -14.53 -10.69
N GLY A 13 5.92 -13.49 -10.90
CA GLY A 13 4.76 -13.55 -11.79
C GLY A 13 3.88 -12.32 -11.65
N GLN A 14 2.68 -12.41 -12.23
CA GLN A 14 1.60 -11.45 -12.07
C GLN A 14 0.55 -12.01 -11.11
N ILE A 15 0.00 -11.16 -10.25
CA ILE A 15 -1.17 -11.53 -9.44
C ILE A 15 -2.37 -11.59 -10.39
N ASP A 16 -2.94 -12.78 -10.56
CA ASP A 16 -4.09 -13.02 -11.44
C ASP A 16 -5.40 -12.80 -10.66
N SER A 17 -5.46 -13.33 -9.43
CA SER A 17 -6.58 -13.13 -8.49
C SER A 17 -6.11 -13.38 -7.04
N PHE A 18 -6.95 -13.03 -6.06
CA PHE A 18 -6.71 -13.31 -4.65
C PHE A 18 -8.02 -13.40 -3.87
N ASP A 19 -7.99 -14.08 -2.74
CA ASP A 19 -9.06 -14.05 -1.73
C ASP A 19 -8.47 -13.72 -0.35
N ASN A 20 -9.19 -14.01 0.74
CA ASN A 20 -8.72 -13.76 2.11
C ASN A 20 -7.44 -14.55 2.48
N PHE A 21 -7.23 -15.74 1.93
CA PHE A 21 -6.19 -16.69 2.37
C PHE A 21 -5.13 -17.00 1.31
N VAL A 22 -5.44 -16.83 0.03
CA VAL A 22 -4.57 -17.23 -1.08
C VAL A 22 -4.40 -16.12 -2.12
N VAL A 23 -3.33 -16.26 -2.91
CA VAL A 23 -3.05 -15.47 -4.10
C VAL A 23 -2.82 -16.43 -5.26
N LEU A 24 -3.49 -16.21 -6.38
CA LEU A 24 -3.18 -16.90 -7.63
C LEU A 24 -2.08 -16.13 -8.37
N LEU A 25 -0.90 -16.73 -8.44
CA LEU A 25 0.27 -16.15 -9.11
C LEU A 25 0.43 -16.81 -10.49
N LYS A 26 0.45 -16.00 -11.54
CA LYS A 26 0.60 -16.46 -12.93
C LYS A 26 1.98 -16.13 -13.47
N ASN A 27 2.66 -17.14 -14.01
CA ASN A 27 3.83 -16.99 -14.87
C ASN A 27 3.61 -17.73 -16.20
N ASN A 28 4.26 -18.89 -16.42
CA ASN A 28 3.94 -19.83 -17.49
C ASN A 28 2.68 -20.65 -17.17
N VAL A 29 2.42 -20.88 -15.88
CA VAL A 29 1.21 -21.53 -15.36
C VAL A 29 0.66 -20.73 -14.18
N SER A 30 -0.59 -20.96 -13.83
CA SER A 30 -1.20 -20.39 -12.62
C SER A 30 -0.95 -21.32 -11.43
N GLN A 31 -0.42 -20.76 -10.35
CA GLN A 31 -0.17 -21.49 -9.10
C GLN A 31 -0.82 -20.76 -7.92
N LEU A 32 -1.37 -21.54 -6.99
CA LEU A 32 -1.96 -21.05 -5.76
C LEU A 32 -0.87 -20.88 -4.70
N VAL A 33 -0.78 -19.69 -4.10
CA VAL A 33 0.17 -19.36 -3.04
C VAL A 33 -0.61 -18.97 -1.78
N TYR A 34 -0.42 -19.71 -0.69
CA TYR A 34 -1.05 -19.40 0.60
C TYR A 34 -0.37 -18.22 1.30
N LYS A 35 -1.15 -17.25 1.76
CA LYS A 35 -0.64 -16.04 2.43
C LYS A 35 0.15 -16.34 3.71
N HIS A 36 -0.18 -17.41 4.44
CA HIS A 36 0.58 -17.79 5.64
C HIS A 36 2.03 -18.16 5.33
N ALA A 37 2.32 -18.59 4.09
CA ALA A 37 3.66 -18.94 3.65
C ALA A 37 4.41 -17.74 3.05
N ILE A 38 3.75 -16.60 2.82
CA ILE A 38 4.36 -15.39 2.25
C ILE A 38 4.99 -14.57 3.38
N SER A 39 6.22 -14.09 3.16
CA SER A 39 6.88 -13.12 4.04
C SER A 39 6.78 -11.70 3.49
N THR A 40 6.96 -11.50 2.18
CA THR A 40 6.96 -10.17 1.56
C THR A 40 6.49 -10.24 0.11
N ILE A 41 5.74 -9.22 -0.32
CA ILE A 41 5.38 -8.99 -1.73
C ILE A 41 6.03 -7.67 -2.16
N VAL A 42 6.85 -7.74 -3.21
CA VAL A 42 7.54 -6.58 -3.76
C VAL A 42 6.99 -6.29 -5.17
N PRO A 43 6.42 -5.11 -5.41
CA PRO A 43 5.96 -4.75 -6.74
C PRO A 43 7.15 -4.52 -7.67
N THR A 44 6.97 -4.78 -8.97
CA THR A 44 8.05 -4.64 -9.96
C THR A 44 8.31 -3.17 -10.32
N ARG A 45 7.33 -2.30 -10.06
CA ARG A 45 7.39 -0.84 -10.23
C ARG A 45 6.69 -0.21 -9.03
N GLU A 46 6.97 1.06 -8.78
CA GLU A 46 6.23 1.82 -7.77
C GLU A 46 4.73 1.85 -8.12
N ILE A 47 3.92 1.73 -7.07
CA ILE A 47 2.46 1.79 -7.14
C ILE A 47 2.07 3.10 -6.47
N GLN A 48 1.37 3.97 -7.21
CA GLN A 48 0.69 5.11 -6.63
C GLN A 48 -0.59 4.59 -5.99
N PHE A 49 -0.72 4.85 -4.70
CA PHE A 49 -1.95 4.58 -3.97
C PHE A 49 -2.67 5.92 -3.82
N ASP A 50 -3.86 6.01 -4.41
CA ASP A 50 -4.78 7.08 -4.09
C ASP A 50 -5.41 6.71 -2.75
N PHE A 51 -4.76 7.12 -1.67
CA PHE A 51 -5.39 7.13 -0.37
C PHE A 51 -6.31 8.34 -0.35
N ASP A 52 -7.63 8.11 -0.37
CA ASP A 52 -8.58 9.16 -0.01
C ASP A 52 -8.26 9.56 1.43
N ASP A 53 -7.59 10.70 1.57
CA ASP A 53 -7.35 11.33 2.86
C ASP A 53 -8.72 11.84 3.34
N ASP A 54 -9.36 11.08 4.24
CA ASP A 54 -10.55 11.49 4.98
C ASP A 54 -10.21 12.64 5.97
N GLY A 55 -9.54 13.68 5.48
CA GLY A 55 -9.01 14.80 6.23
C GLY A 55 -10.14 15.60 6.86
N GLU A 56 -10.40 15.34 8.14
CA GLU A 56 -11.07 16.28 9.03
C GLU A 56 -10.37 17.64 8.92
N SER A 57 -11.04 18.57 8.24
CA SER A 57 -10.57 19.94 8.04
C SER A 57 -10.48 20.64 9.41
N GLN A 58 -9.30 20.69 10.00
CA GLN A 58 -9.06 21.51 11.18
C GLN A 58 -9.32 22.99 10.82
N PRO A 59 -10.17 23.72 11.58
CA PRO A 59 -10.44 25.10 11.29
C PRO A 59 -9.20 25.93 11.57
N ALA A 60 -8.75 26.70 10.57
CA ALA A 60 -7.64 27.63 10.70
C ALA A 60 -7.91 28.65 11.82
N VAL A 61 -7.14 28.57 12.90
CA VAL A 61 -7.14 29.60 13.95
C VAL A 61 -6.56 30.89 13.34
N LYS A 62 -7.42 31.87 13.05
CA LYS A 62 -6.98 33.22 12.69
C LYS A 62 -6.35 33.85 13.94
N SER A 63 -5.02 33.91 13.98
CA SER A 63 -4.29 34.76 14.91
C SER A 63 -4.53 36.23 14.51
N ALA A 64 -5.48 36.88 15.19
CA ALA A 64 -5.63 38.32 15.13
C ALA A 64 -4.54 38.95 16.02
N HIS A 65 -3.42 39.32 15.41
CA HIS A 65 -2.42 40.16 16.06
C HIS A 65 -3.00 41.58 16.16
N ALA A 66 -3.50 41.92 17.34
CA ALA A 66 -3.86 43.28 17.72
C ALA A 66 -2.57 44.10 17.87
N GLY A 67 -2.21 44.84 16.82
CA GLY A 67 -1.27 45.95 16.89
C GLY A 67 -2.06 47.24 17.01
N GLY A 68 -2.20 47.75 18.24
CA GLY A 68 -2.44 49.16 18.44
C GLY A 68 -1.22 49.96 17.95
N ASP A 69 -1.46 51.19 17.51
CA ASP A 69 -0.63 52.38 17.72
C ASP A 69 -0.98 53.44 16.66
N GLY A 70 -1.45 54.61 17.12
CA GLY A 70 -1.47 55.81 16.27
C GLY A 70 -2.60 56.81 16.53
N LEU A 71 -2.63 57.43 17.73
CA LEU A 71 -2.78 58.88 17.99
C LEU A 71 -2.97 59.17 19.48
#